data_AF-A0A6P8FBY7-F1
#
_entry.id   AF-A0A6P8FBY7-F1
#
_cell.length_a   1.000
_cell.length_b   1.000
_cell.length_c   1.000
_cell.angle_alpha   90.00
_cell.angle_beta   90.00
_cell.angle_gamma   90.00
#
_symmetry.space_group_name_H-M   'P 1'
#
loop_
_entity.id
_entity.type
_entity.pdbx_description
1 polymer ?
#
loop_
_entity_poly.entity_id
_entity_poly.type
_entity_poly.pdbx_seq_one_letter_code
_entity_poly.pdbx_strand_id
1 'polypeptide(L)'
;MNLHISVLPPPMSGISQGGGPSAQAVSATENEESNLEGREWFAGNCDRRGADDLLLRISKDGAFLVRRSSAQNARQPYTLVVLYRQKVYNIPVRYIEETHGYALGKEGKKNDEVFSSLQEIISYHKNNPLLLIDSKSQAKHTTYLTQAARQ
;
A
#
# COMPACT_ATOMS: atom_id res chain seq x y z
N MET A 1 43.44 -38.66 -1.66
CA MET A 1 43.95 -37.28 -1.46
C MET A 1 43.21 -36.41 -2.45
N ASN A 2 42.59 -35.35 -1.95
CA ASN A 2 41.35 -34.78 -2.47
C ASN A 2 41.53 -33.97 -3.76
N LEU A 3 40.66 -34.19 -4.75
CA LEU A 3 40.41 -33.25 -5.84
C LEU A 3 39.45 -32.16 -5.34
N HIS A 4 39.87 -30.89 -5.44
CA HIS A 4 38.95 -29.77 -5.36
C HIS A 4 39.32 -28.73 -6.42
N ILE A 5 38.58 -28.76 -7.54
CA ILE A 5 38.55 -27.71 -8.54
C ILE A 5 37.59 -26.63 -8.03
N SER A 6 38.12 -25.47 -7.68
CA SER A 6 37.31 -24.29 -7.39
C SER A 6 36.95 -23.60 -8.69
N VAL A 7 35.68 -23.71 -9.10
CA VAL A 7 35.12 -22.89 -10.17
C VAL A 7 34.73 -21.53 -9.59
N LEU A 8 35.36 -20.46 -10.08
CA LEU A 8 34.95 -19.08 -9.84
C LEU A 8 33.80 -18.74 -10.79
N PRO A 9 32.69 -18.14 -10.33
CA PRO A 9 31.76 -17.44 -11.23
C PRO A 9 32.23 -15.97 -11.48
N PRO A 10 32.16 -15.44 -12.72
CA PRO A 10 32.25 -14.00 -13.00
C PRO A 10 30.82 -13.40 -13.24
N PRO A 11 30.65 -12.11 -13.62
CA PRO A 11 30.38 -10.96 -12.74
C PRO A 11 29.01 -10.26 -13.04
N MET A 12 28.52 -9.38 -12.15
CA MET A 12 27.55 -8.31 -12.51
C MET A 12 27.86 -7.07 -11.65
N SER A 13 28.38 -5.96 -12.19
CA SER A 13 27.73 -4.95 -13.06
C SER A 13 26.66 -4.11 -12.35
N GLY A 14 27.09 -2.99 -11.78
CA GLY A 14 26.47 -1.68 -12.04
C GLY A 14 25.33 -1.18 -11.14
N ILE A 15 25.38 0.15 -10.92
CA ILE A 15 24.24 1.09 -10.88
C ILE A 15 23.72 1.49 -9.48
N SER A 16 24.17 2.70 -9.12
CA SER A 16 23.41 3.82 -8.55
C SER A 16 23.09 3.91 -7.06
N GLN A 17 23.54 5.06 -6.52
CA GLN A 17 23.05 5.70 -5.30
C GLN A 17 21.51 5.72 -5.23
N GLY A 18 20.99 5.27 -4.11
CA GLY A 18 19.62 5.42 -3.67
C GLY A 18 19.40 4.45 -2.53
N GLY A 19 19.18 4.95 -1.31
CA GLY A 19 19.06 4.11 -0.11
C GLY A 19 18.12 2.93 -0.37
N GLY A 20 18.70 1.73 -0.42
CA GLY A 20 17.94 0.51 -0.63
C GLY A 20 16.94 0.31 0.50
N PRO A 21 15.81 -0.35 0.24
CA PRO A 21 14.88 -0.71 1.30
C PRO A 21 15.63 -1.56 2.33
N SER A 22 15.48 -1.23 3.62
CA SER A 22 16.06 -2.04 4.70
C SER A 22 15.61 -3.50 4.53
N ALA A 23 16.52 -4.47 4.65
CA ALA A 23 16.23 -5.89 4.47
C ALA A 23 15.06 -6.39 5.36
N GLN A 24 14.84 -5.69 6.48
CA GLN A 24 13.72 -5.96 7.40
C GLN A 24 12.38 -5.42 6.88
N ALA A 25 12.36 -4.26 6.21
CA ALA A 25 11.15 -3.69 5.63
C ALA A 25 10.64 -4.53 4.45
N VAL A 26 11.53 -5.05 3.59
CA VAL A 26 11.13 -5.94 2.48
C VAL A 26 10.53 -7.25 3.01
N SER A 27 11.19 -7.88 3.99
CA SER A 27 10.72 -9.14 4.57
C SER A 27 9.37 -9.00 5.29
N ALA A 28 9.15 -7.87 5.99
CA ALA A 28 7.88 -7.59 6.64
C ALA A 28 6.74 -7.36 5.62
N THR A 29 7.04 -6.71 4.50
CA THR A 29 6.05 -6.48 3.44
C THR A 29 5.66 -7.76 2.70
N GLU A 30 6.60 -8.68 2.44
CA GLU A 30 6.32 -9.96 1.77
C GLU A 30 5.42 -10.89 2.59
N ASN A 31 5.64 -10.91 3.91
CA ASN A 31 4.79 -11.68 4.82
C ASN A 31 3.37 -11.10 4.90
N GLU A 32 3.25 -9.77 4.97
CA GLU A 32 1.94 -9.11 4.89
C GLU A 32 1.26 -9.37 3.53
N GLU A 33 1.97 -9.27 2.39
CA GLU A 33 1.38 -9.58 1.07
C GLU A 33 0.76 -10.98 1.03
N SER A 34 1.44 -12.00 1.58
CA SER A 34 0.90 -13.36 1.64
C SER A 34 -0.44 -13.45 2.39
N ASN A 35 -0.63 -12.61 3.41
CA ASN A 35 -1.88 -12.47 4.16
C ASN A 35 -2.94 -11.61 3.42
N LEU A 36 -2.50 -10.82 2.44
CA LEU A 36 -3.33 -9.88 1.67
C LEU A 36 -3.81 -10.47 0.34
N GLU A 37 -3.04 -11.34 -0.30
CA GLU A 37 -3.36 -12.00 -1.59
C GLU A 37 -4.72 -12.73 -1.57
N GLY A 38 -5.20 -13.16 -0.39
CA GLY A 38 -6.51 -13.77 -0.20
C GLY A 38 -7.68 -12.78 -0.01
N ARG A 39 -7.44 -11.46 0.02
CA ARG A 39 -8.45 -10.46 0.37
C ARG A 39 -9.23 -9.97 -0.83
N GLU A 40 -10.52 -9.75 -0.63
CA GLU A 40 -11.45 -9.19 -1.63
C GLU A 40 -11.15 -7.74 -2.06
N TRP A 41 -10.34 -7.01 -1.30
CA TRP A 41 -9.94 -5.62 -1.55
C TRP A 41 -8.48 -5.47 -1.96
N PHE A 42 -7.68 -6.53 -1.90
CA PHE A 42 -6.28 -6.45 -2.29
C PHE A 42 -6.17 -6.69 -3.79
N ALA A 43 -5.59 -5.74 -4.49
CA ALA A 43 -5.41 -5.77 -5.94
C ALA A 43 -3.94 -6.04 -6.34
N GLY A 44 -3.07 -6.37 -5.38
CA GLY A 44 -1.66 -6.67 -5.63
C GLY A 44 -0.98 -5.61 -6.50
N ASN A 45 -0.37 -6.05 -7.60
CA ASN A 45 0.33 -5.22 -8.57
C ASN A 45 -0.58 -4.44 -9.55
N CYS A 46 -1.86 -4.25 -9.24
CA CYS A 46 -2.80 -3.54 -10.10
C CYS A 46 -2.34 -2.11 -10.43
N ASP A 47 -2.39 -1.78 -11.73
CA ASP A 47 -2.02 -0.46 -12.22
C ASP A 47 -2.95 0.62 -11.66
N ARG A 48 -2.41 1.85 -11.53
CA ARG A 48 -3.20 3.00 -11.06
C ARG A 48 -4.44 3.21 -11.92
N ARG A 49 -4.35 3.04 -13.25
CA ARG A 49 -5.47 3.20 -14.17
C ARG A 49 -6.50 2.10 -14.00
N GLY A 50 -6.07 0.84 -13.85
CA GLY A 50 -6.97 -0.30 -13.63
C GLY A 50 -7.75 -0.16 -12.33
N ALA A 51 -7.08 0.27 -11.26
CA ALA A 51 -7.72 0.55 -9.97
C ALA A 51 -8.75 1.70 -10.05
N ASP A 52 -8.39 2.78 -10.73
CA ASP A 52 -9.27 3.94 -10.93
C ASP A 52 -10.52 3.58 -11.74
N ASP A 53 -10.34 2.91 -12.88
CA ASP A 53 -11.42 2.44 -13.75
C ASP A 53 -12.34 1.44 -13.03
N LEU A 54 -11.77 0.47 -12.30
CA LEU A 54 -12.54 -0.49 -11.52
C LEU A 54 -13.45 0.21 -10.51
N LEU A 55 -12.89 1.15 -9.75
CA LEU A 55 -13.63 1.91 -8.76
C LEU A 55 -14.70 2.80 -9.40
N LEU A 56 -14.35 3.53 -10.46
CA LEU A 56 -15.28 4.35 -11.23
C LEU A 56 -16.42 3.52 -11.83
N ARG A 57 -16.13 2.32 -12.31
CA ARG A 57 -17.12 1.39 -12.85
C ARG A 57 -18.09 0.88 -11.78
N ILE A 58 -17.61 0.67 -10.56
CA ILE A 58 -18.47 0.36 -9.40
C ILE A 58 -19.39 1.56 -9.09
N SER A 59 -18.89 2.79 -9.27
CA SER A 59 -19.64 4.05 -9.06
C SER A 59 -20.38 4.09 -7.72
N LYS A 60 -19.75 3.54 -6.67
CA LYS A 60 -20.31 3.46 -5.32
C LYS A 60 -19.42 4.17 -4.32
N ASP A 61 -20.02 5.04 -3.52
CA ASP A 61 -19.30 5.75 -2.46
C ASP A 61 -18.80 4.77 -1.39
N GLY A 62 -17.52 4.89 -1.07
CA GLY A 62 -16.85 3.98 -0.15
C GLY A 62 -16.37 2.68 -0.79
N ALA A 63 -16.41 2.57 -2.13
CA ALA A 63 -15.69 1.51 -2.84
C ALA A 63 -14.18 1.70 -2.67
N PHE A 64 -13.45 0.64 -2.35
CA PHE A 64 -12.03 0.73 -2.04
C PHE A 64 -11.25 -0.51 -2.47
N LEU A 65 -9.95 -0.31 -2.66
CA LEU A 65 -8.98 -1.37 -2.90
C LEU A 65 -7.60 -0.96 -2.39
N VAL A 66 -6.76 -1.92 -2.07
CA VAL A 66 -5.35 -1.70 -1.72
C VAL A 66 -4.50 -2.26 -2.84
N ARG A 67 -3.56 -1.46 -3.34
CA ARG A 67 -2.59 -1.88 -4.34
C ARG A 67 -1.17 -1.69 -3.82
N ARG A 68 -0.25 -2.46 -4.36
CA ARG A 68 1.18 -2.30 -4.13
C ARG A 68 1.67 -1.01 -4.77
N SER A 69 2.55 -0.31 -4.06
CA SER A 69 3.19 0.88 -4.58
C SER A 69 4.20 0.48 -5.66
N SER A 70 4.11 1.10 -6.83
CA SER A 70 5.07 0.88 -7.92
C SER A 70 6.43 1.55 -7.62
N ALA A 71 6.41 2.62 -6.81
CA ALA A 71 7.63 3.14 -6.23
C ALA A 71 8.04 2.16 -5.14
N GLN A 72 9.15 1.45 -5.32
CA GLN A 72 9.76 0.50 -4.38
C GLN A 72 10.27 1.22 -3.11
N ASN A 73 9.36 1.92 -2.44
CA ASN A 73 9.60 2.70 -1.26
C ASN A 73 9.28 1.84 -0.04
N ALA A 74 10.30 1.42 0.70
CA ALA A 74 10.13 0.70 1.98
C ALA A 74 9.19 1.43 2.95
N ARG A 75 9.23 2.77 2.93
CA ARG A 75 8.35 3.60 3.77
C ARG A 75 6.91 3.66 3.29
N GLN A 76 6.63 3.27 2.05
CA GLN A 76 5.29 3.37 1.47
C GLN A 76 5.02 2.18 0.54
N PRO A 77 4.94 0.96 1.10
CA PRO A 77 4.84 -0.26 0.30
C PRO A 77 3.47 -0.40 -0.38
N TYR A 78 2.42 0.20 0.19
CA TYR A 78 1.05 0.07 -0.31
C TYR A 78 0.38 1.41 -0.53
N THR A 79 -0.70 1.40 -1.30
CA THR A 79 -1.58 2.55 -1.53
C THR A 79 -3.03 2.10 -1.41
N LEU A 80 -3.77 2.70 -0.49
CA LEU A 80 -5.21 2.54 -0.38
C LEU A 80 -5.88 3.48 -1.38
N VAL A 81 -6.75 2.93 -2.21
CA VAL A 81 -7.49 3.66 -3.24
C VAL A 81 -8.97 3.60 -2.89
N VAL A 82 -9.65 4.75 -2.82
CA VAL A 82 -11.05 4.84 -2.38
C VAL A 82 -11.84 5.74 -3.34
N LEU A 83 -12.99 5.28 -3.80
CA LEU A 83 -13.95 6.09 -4.54
C LEU A 83 -14.87 6.83 -3.58
N TYR A 84 -14.97 8.14 -3.78
CA TYR A 84 -15.95 8.96 -3.09
C TYR A 84 -16.39 10.11 -3.99
N ARG A 85 -17.70 10.31 -4.14
CA ARG A 85 -18.32 11.31 -5.01
C ARG A 85 -17.76 11.28 -6.42
N GLN A 86 -17.71 10.08 -7.01
CA GLN A 86 -17.21 9.86 -8.38
C GLN A 86 -15.76 10.32 -8.59
N LYS A 87 -14.99 10.34 -7.50
CA LYS A 87 -13.59 10.74 -7.47
C LYS A 87 -12.77 9.71 -6.73
N VAL A 88 -11.64 9.33 -7.30
CA VAL A 88 -10.75 8.33 -6.74
C VAL A 88 -9.64 9.00 -5.93
N TYR A 89 -9.60 8.67 -4.66
CA TYR A 89 -8.62 9.13 -3.69
C TYR A 89 -7.53 8.08 -3.53
N ASN A 90 -6.29 8.49 -3.71
CA ASN A 90 -5.10 7.65 -3.59
C ASN A 90 -4.39 8.04 -2.30
N ILE A 91 -4.54 7.20 -1.29
CA ILE A 91 -4.04 7.41 0.06
C ILE A 91 -2.82 6.52 0.23
N PRO A 92 -1.62 7.11 0.36
CA PRO A 92 -0.43 6.31 0.58
C PRO A 92 -0.50 5.59 1.93
N VAL A 93 -0.13 4.30 1.96
CA VAL A 93 0.04 3.56 3.22
C VAL A 93 1.51 3.54 3.55
N ARG A 94 1.87 4.19 4.65
CA ARG A 94 3.23 4.26 5.15
C ARG A 94 3.52 3.11 6.10
N TYR A 95 4.73 2.58 6.05
CA TYR A 95 5.24 1.62 7.01
C TYR A 95 6.17 2.32 8.01
N ILE A 96 5.96 2.06 9.29
CA ILE A 96 6.69 2.65 10.42
C ILE A 96 7.54 1.53 11.01
N GLU A 97 8.83 1.55 10.71
CA GLU A 97 9.78 0.52 11.17
C GLU A 97 9.92 0.50 12.70
N GLU A 98 9.77 1.63 13.38
CA GLU A 98 9.92 1.74 14.84
C GLU A 98 8.85 0.94 15.61
N THR A 99 7.61 0.97 15.13
CA THR A 99 6.47 0.27 15.76
C THR A 99 6.04 -0.96 14.98
N HIS A 100 6.74 -1.28 13.87
CA HIS A 100 6.33 -2.29 12.90
C HIS A 100 4.87 -2.14 12.44
N GLY A 101 4.40 -0.89 12.36
CA GLY A 101 3.01 -0.56 12.06
C GLY A 101 2.83 0.10 10.70
N TYR A 102 1.57 0.24 10.31
CA TYR A 102 1.13 0.90 9.10
C TYR A 102 0.27 2.11 9.43
N ALA A 103 0.46 3.21 8.72
CA ALA A 103 -0.39 4.40 8.86
C ALA A 103 -0.86 4.91 7.50
N LEU A 104 -1.97 5.65 7.47
CA LEU A 104 -2.58 6.15 6.24
C LEU A 104 -2.32 7.65 6.02
N GLY A 105 -1.83 7.99 4.83
CA GLY A 105 -1.71 9.36 4.35
C GLY A 105 -0.33 9.99 4.57
N LYS A 106 -0.32 11.34 4.61
CA LYS A 106 0.86 12.15 4.89
C LYS A 106 0.99 12.40 6.39
N GLU A 107 2.24 12.38 6.86
CA GLU A 107 2.65 12.74 8.22
C GLU A 107 2.05 14.08 8.66
N GLY A 108 1.71 14.19 9.94
CA GLY A 108 1.19 15.43 10.51
C GLY A 108 -0.33 15.59 10.39
N LYS A 109 -1.06 14.52 10.07
CA LYS A 109 -2.51 14.48 10.32
C LYS A 109 -2.77 14.30 11.81
N LYS A 110 -3.82 14.97 12.30
CA LYS A 110 -4.28 14.89 13.69
C LYS A 110 -4.86 13.52 14.10
N ASN A 111 -5.01 12.60 13.12
CA ASN A 111 -5.39 11.19 13.27
C ASN A 111 -4.37 10.35 12.49
N ASP A 112 -3.09 10.51 12.81
CA ASP A 112 -2.07 9.56 12.34
C ASP A 112 -2.25 8.28 13.15
N GLU A 113 -3.20 7.46 12.72
CA GLU A 113 -3.48 6.18 13.34
C GLU A 113 -2.50 5.15 12.79
N VAL A 114 -1.80 4.50 13.71
CA VAL A 114 -0.88 3.41 13.42
C VAL A 114 -1.59 2.11 13.73
N PHE A 115 -1.58 1.22 12.76
CA PHE A 115 -2.23 -0.07 12.78
C PHE A 115 -1.20 -1.18 12.65
N SER A 116 -1.48 -2.35 13.19
CA SER A 116 -0.52 -3.46 13.16
C SER A 116 -0.42 -4.09 11.76
N SER A 117 -1.51 -4.04 10.98
CA SER A 117 -1.61 -4.63 9.64
C SER A 117 -2.57 -3.85 8.75
N LEU A 118 -2.44 -4.03 7.43
CA LEU A 118 -3.38 -3.47 6.45
C LEU A 118 -4.82 -3.94 6.67
N GLN A 119 -5.01 -5.20 7.09
CA GLN A 119 -6.34 -5.71 7.38
C GLN A 119 -7.03 -4.94 8.51
N GLU A 120 -6.27 -4.56 9.54
CA GLU A 120 -6.75 -3.80 10.68
C GLU A 120 -7.18 -2.39 10.24
N ILE A 121 -6.39 -1.73 9.40
CA ILE A 121 -6.74 -0.47 8.74
C ILE A 121 -8.11 -0.58 8.06
N ILE A 122 -8.27 -1.60 7.21
CA ILE A 122 -9.52 -1.78 6.47
C ILE A 122 -10.67 -2.00 7.45
N SER A 123 -10.54 -2.98 8.35
CA SER A 123 -11.57 -3.36 9.32
C SER A 123 -12.02 -2.16 10.18
N TYR A 124 -11.06 -1.38 10.65
CA TYR A 124 -11.31 -0.18 11.43
C TYR A 124 -12.09 0.86 10.64
N HIS A 125 -11.69 1.16 9.40
CA HIS A 125 -12.37 2.14 8.56
C HIS A 125 -13.70 1.65 7.94
N LYS A 126 -14.10 0.39 8.17
CA LYS A 126 -15.49 -0.05 7.90
C LYS A 126 -16.47 0.57 8.91
N ASN A 127 -16.03 0.77 10.15
CA ASN A 127 -16.84 1.35 11.22
C ASN A 127 -16.47 2.80 11.52
N ASN A 128 -15.25 3.21 11.19
CA ASN A 128 -14.73 4.55 11.47
C ASN A 128 -14.56 5.36 10.17
N PRO A 129 -14.97 6.64 10.15
CA PRO A 129 -14.88 7.47 8.95
C PRO A 129 -13.42 7.73 8.57
N LEU A 130 -13.05 7.38 7.35
CA LEU A 130 -11.76 7.68 6.74
C LEU A 130 -11.74 9.11 6.19
N LEU A 131 -10.77 9.90 6.63
CA LEU A 131 -10.59 11.30 6.20
C LEU A 131 -9.87 11.40 4.84
N LEU A 132 -10.63 11.77 3.82
CA LEU A 132 -10.17 12.08 2.48
C LEU A 132 -9.89 13.58 2.37
N ILE A 133 -8.73 13.94 1.82
CA ILE A 133 -8.36 15.34 1.59
C ILE A 133 -8.16 15.51 0.10
N ASP A 134 -8.92 16.42 -0.49
CA ASP A 134 -8.72 16.80 -1.87
C ASP A 134 -7.53 17.75 -2.00
N SER A 135 -6.55 17.38 -2.81
CA SER A 135 -5.39 18.24 -3.07
C SER A 135 -5.75 19.50 -3.85
N LYS A 136 -6.81 19.45 -4.69
CA LYS A 136 -7.23 20.60 -5.53
C LYS A 136 -7.98 21.65 -4.73
N SER A 137 -9.04 21.25 -4.02
CA SER A 137 -9.92 22.18 -3.30
C SER A 137 -9.62 22.28 -1.80
N GLN A 138 -8.65 21.52 -1.27
CA GLN A 138 -8.39 21.36 0.18
C GLN A 138 -9.63 20.91 0.98
N ALA A 139 -10.64 20.40 0.28
CA ALA A 139 -11.87 19.93 0.88
C ALA A 139 -11.58 18.65 1.68
N LYS A 140 -12.08 18.63 2.91
CA LYS A 140 -12.00 17.49 3.81
C LYS A 140 -13.32 16.74 3.71
N HIS A 141 -13.26 15.50 3.26
CA HIS A 141 -14.40 14.60 3.20
C HIS A 141 -14.15 13.40 4.09
N THR A 142 -15.22 12.77 4.56
CA THR A 142 -15.15 11.52 5.29
C THR A 142 -16.00 10.47 4.60
N THR A 143 -15.50 9.24 4.54
CA THR A 143 -16.24 8.11 3.98
C THR A 143 -15.96 6.85 4.77
N TYR A 144 -16.79 5.84 4.61
CA TYR A 144 -16.60 4.53 5.22
C TYR A 144 -16.18 3.54 4.15
N LEU A 145 -15.37 2.55 4.52
CA LEU A 145 -15.01 1.47 3.61
C LEU A 145 -16.19 0.49 3.52
N THR A 146 -17.02 0.65 2.50
CA THR A 146 -18.27 -0.10 2.36
C THR A 146 -18.14 -1.25 1.39
N GLN A 147 -17.39 -1.08 0.29
CA GLN A 147 -17.34 -2.05 -0.80
C GLN A 147 -15.89 -2.35 -1.18
N ALA A 148 -15.46 -3.59 -1.00
CA ALA A 148 -14.16 -4.06 -1.47
C ALA A 148 -14.19 -4.24 -3.00
N ALA A 149 -13.13 -3.84 -3.67
CA ALA A 149 -12.94 -4.01 -5.10
C ALA A 149 -11.60 -4.72 -5.37
N ARG A 150 -11.60 -5.69 -6.29
CA ARG A 150 -10.40 -6.33 -6.84
C ARG A 150 -10.56 -6.59 -8.33
N GLN A 151 -9.45 -6.62 -9.06
CA GLN A 151 -9.42 -7.00 -10.48
C GLN A 151 -9.33 -8.51 -10.67
#